data_AF-B8AGK4-F1
#
_entry.id   AF-B8AGK4-F1
#
_cell.length_a   1.000
_cell.length_b   1.000
_cell.length_c   1.000
_cell.angle_alpha   90.00
_cell.angle_beta   90.00
_cell.angle_gamma   90.00
#
_symmetry.space_group_name_H-M   'P 1'
#
loop_
_entity.id
_entity.type
_entity.pdbx_description
1 polymer ?
#
loop_
_entity_poly.entity_id
_entity_poly.type
_entity_poly.pdbx_seq_one_letter_code
_entity_poly.pdbx_strand_id
1 'polypeptide(L)'
;MYTQHQKCLLVDTPASGSTRRITAFLGGLDLAAGRYDTPSHRLFADLGTVFSGDVYNPAIPRAGNKGGAGEEGPRQPWHDMHCRVDGPAAYDVLENFEQRWRKATKLFRRAKAHWKDDALLKLERISWILSPSDSGAGDGDGGDSHLYALPDGHPDCWNAQVFRSVDSGSVKGLPRCWETKKMEAKHLVCDKNVTVEQSIHTAYVRAIRSAKRFIYIENQYFIGSSFAWPSYKHQGAGNLVPMEIALKVASKIAAGERFAVYIVIPMWPEGVPTSGPIQEILFWQRQTMQAMYEVIAAAIRAAGMEGAAHPRDYLNFYCLGKREAAAAAAAGSPEQEHNPAASSARRHRRFMIYVHSKGMIVDDEYVIVGSANINQRSLAGSRDTEIAVGAYQPNLRAGAGAGDGQVFGFRMLLWEEHLGSSEWRELRSPESPECVKRVNEIAAENWRRYAADDDDVAMQGHLMRYPVDVGDDGKISELRGHEFFPDVGGRILGSTNNNYWDYLTM
;
A
#
# COMPACT_ATOMS: atom_id res chain seq x y z
N MET A 1 -16.34 3.42 -14.65
CA MET A 1 -15.02 2.84 -14.99
C MET A 1 -14.05 3.04 -13.86
N TYR A 2 -13.93 4.26 -13.34
CA TYR A 2 -13.28 4.50 -12.06
C TYR A 2 -14.21 4.16 -10.89
N THR A 3 -13.62 3.93 -9.73
CA THR A 3 -14.31 3.47 -8.52
C THR A 3 -14.22 4.46 -7.37
N GLN A 4 -15.08 4.28 -6.38
CA GLN A 4 -14.93 4.94 -5.09
C GLN A 4 -14.12 4.02 -4.18
N HIS A 5 -12.82 4.24 -4.08
CA HIS A 5 -11.89 3.27 -3.50
C HIS A 5 -11.47 3.56 -2.05
N GLN A 6 -11.99 4.64 -1.47
CA GLN A 6 -11.82 4.98 -0.05
C GLN A 6 -12.45 3.91 0.87
N LYS A 7 -11.64 3.31 1.75
CA LYS A 7 -12.11 2.48 2.87
C LYS A 7 -12.08 3.31 4.14
N CYS A 8 -13.24 3.56 4.73
CA CYS A 8 -13.36 4.41 5.91
C CYS A 8 -14.53 3.98 6.78
N LEU A 9 -14.31 3.94 8.11
CA LEU A 9 -15.35 3.80 9.12
C LEU A 9 -15.27 4.97 10.09
N LEU A 10 -16.40 5.64 10.32
CA LEU A 10 -16.54 6.75 11.25
C LEU A 10 -17.51 6.34 12.35
N VAL A 11 -17.08 6.47 13.61
CA VAL A 11 -17.89 6.15 14.79
C VAL A 11 -17.70 7.22 15.83
N ASP A 12 -18.75 7.49 16.60
CA ASP A 12 -18.64 8.26 17.82
C ASP A 12 -18.15 7.36 18.96
N THR A 13 -17.11 7.79 19.67
CA THR A 13 -16.49 7.08 20.80
C THR A 13 -16.57 7.93 22.07
N PRO A 14 -16.47 7.31 23.27
CA PRO A 14 -16.39 8.07 24.52
C PRO A 14 -15.20 9.04 24.53
N ALA A 15 -15.44 10.27 25.01
CA ALA A 15 -14.42 11.30 25.18
C ALA A 15 -14.12 11.55 26.66
N SER A 16 -15.00 12.29 27.35
CA SER A 16 -14.92 12.54 28.79
C SER A 16 -16.33 12.67 29.40
N GLY A 17 -16.56 12.11 30.60
CA GLY A 17 -17.88 12.13 31.24
C GLY A 17 -18.98 11.55 30.35
N SER A 18 -20.01 12.36 30.05
CA SER A 18 -21.13 12.01 29.16
C SER A 18 -20.93 12.46 27.70
N THR A 19 -19.76 13.00 27.36
CA THR A 19 -19.45 13.50 26.01
C THR A 19 -18.82 12.44 25.12
N ARG A 20 -18.99 12.63 23.82
CA ARG A 20 -18.50 11.74 22.77
C ARG A 20 -17.68 12.52 21.76
N ARG A 21 -16.84 11.83 21.01
CA ARG A 21 -15.99 12.39 19.95
C ARG A 21 -16.02 11.49 18.72
N ILE A 22 -15.55 11.99 17.59
CA ILE A 22 -15.41 11.18 16.39
C ILE A 22 -14.06 10.47 16.40
N THR A 23 -14.09 9.18 16.10
CA THR A 23 -12.92 8.35 15.78
C THR A 23 -13.10 7.83 14.36
N ALA A 24 -12.04 7.91 13.57
CA ALA A 24 -12.02 7.43 12.19
C ALA A 24 -11.12 6.21 12.06
N PHE A 25 -11.44 5.31 11.14
CA PHE A 25 -10.58 4.23 10.70
C PHE A 25 -10.46 4.34 9.18
N LEU A 26 -9.23 4.27 8.66
CA LEU A 26 -8.96 4.26 7.22
C LEU A 26 -7.69 3.46 6.90
N GLY A 27 -7.59 2.98 5.66
CA GLY A 27 -6.47 2.16 5.20
C GLY A 27 -6.82 1.34 3.96
N GLY A 28 -6.18 0.18 3.81
CA GLY A 28 -6.41 -0.74 2.69
C GLY A 28 -7.55 -1.74 2.90
N LEU A 29 -7.90 -2.06 4.15
CA LEU A 29 -8.94 -3.05 4.45
C LEU A 29 -10.36 -2.56 4.20
N ASP A 30 -11.06 -3.24 3.28
CA ASP A 30 -12.51 -3.19 3.15
C ASP A 30 -13.18 -4.14 4.16
N LEU A 31 -14.41 -3.80 4.60
CA LEU A 31 -15.25 -4.74 5.35
C LEU A 31 -15.92 -5.73 4.38
N ALA A 32 -15.14 -6.65 3.84
CA ALA A 32 -15.54 -7.59 2.78
C ALA A 32 -14.88 -8.97 2.95
N ALA A 33 -15.39 -9.95 2.20
CA ALA A 33 -14.86 -11.32 2.13
C ALA A 33 -13.36 -11.33 1.76
N GLY A 34 -12.61 -12.27 2.34
CA GLY A 34 -11.19 -12.52 2.10
C GLY A 34 -10.23 -11.57 2.81
N ARG A 35 -10.72 -10.55 3.53
CA ARG A 35 -9.86 -9.54 4.19
C ARG A 35 -9.41 -9.95 5.59
N TYR A 36 -10.15 -10.83 6.26
CA TYR A 36 -9.76 -11.30 7.58
C TYR A 36 -8.53 -12.21 7.48
N ASP A 37 -7.45 -11.83 8.17
CA ASP A 37 -6.25 -12.63 8.29
C ASP A 37 -5.48 -12.27 9.56
N THR A 38 -4.40 -13.00 9.81
CA THR A 38 -3.41 -12.73 10.85
C THR A 38 -2.02 -12.87 10.24
N PRO A 39 -0.94 -12.40 10.91
CA PRO A 39 0.44 -12.58 10.43
C PRO A 39 0.88 -14.03 10.20
N SER A 40 0.08 -15.00 10.68
CA SER A 40 0.31 -16.41 10.40
C SER A 40 -0.04 -16.79 8.96
N HIS A 41 -0.85 -16.02 8.23
CA HIS A 41 -1.15 -16.20 6.80
C HIS A 41 -1.43 -17.64 6.36
N ARG A 42 -2.28 -18.35 7.10
CA ARG A 42 -2.55 -19.79 6.90
C ARG A 42 -3.03 -20.10 5.48
N LEU A 43 -2.48 -21.12 4.81
CA LEU A 43 -2.92 -21.53 3.47
C LEU A 43 -4.00 -22.60 3.53
N PHE A 44 -3.77 -23.62 4.35
CA PHE A 44 -4.60 -24.83 4.46
C PHE A 44 -5.09 -25.09 5.88
N ALA A 45 -4.36 -24.60 6.88
CA ALA A 45 -4.74 -24.76 8.28
C ALA A 45 -6.03 -23.96 8.58
N ASP A 46 -6.89 -24.55 9.41
CA ASP A 46 -8.05 -23.90 10.02
C ASP A 46 -9.13 -23.39 9.04
N LEU A 47 -9.14 -23.87 7.79
CA LEU A 47 -10.11 -23.44 6.76
C LEU A 47 -11.57 -23.68 7.19
N GLY A 48 -11.84 -24.74 7.95
CA GLY A 48 -13.17 -25.03 8.51
C GLY A 48 -13.55 -24.24 9.76
N THR A 49 -12.72 -23.29 10.22
CA THR A 49 -12.95 -22.50 11.44
C THR A 49 -13.26 -21.03 11.12
N VAL A 50 -12.35 -20.10 11.40
CA VAL A 50 -12.48 -18.67 11.16
C VAL A 50 -12.60 -18.31 9.67
N PHE A 51 -12.16 -19.20 8.77
CA PHE A 51 -12.31 -19.04 7.31
C PHE A 51 -13.49 -19.82 6.74
N SER A 52 -14.33 -20.45 7.58
CA SER A 52 -15.49 -21.19 7.10
C SER A 52 -16.45 -20.24 6.38
N GLY A 53 -16.74 -20.53 5.11
CA GLY A 53 -17.52 -19.65 4.24
C GLY A 53 -16.77 -18.46 3.65
N ASP A 54 -15.46 -18.31 3.94
CA ASP A 54 -14.60 -17.23 3.44
C ASP A 54 -13.22 -17.74 2.97
N VAL A 55 -13.19 -18.90 2.31
CA VAL A 55 -11.98 -19.45 1.65
C VAL A 55 -11.76 -18.72 0.32
N TYR A 56 -11.21 -17.51 0.41
CA TYR A 56 -11.04 -16.59 -0.71
C TYR A 56 -9.79 -16.90 -1.54
N ASN A 57 -9.93 -17.11 -2.85
CA ASN A 57 -8.80 -17.17 -3.79
C ASN A 57 -9.26 -16.88 -5.25
N PRO A 58 -9.10 -15.65 -5.75
CA PRO A 58 -9.54 -15.27 -7.09
C PRO A 58 -8.56 -15.68 -8.21
N ALA A 59 -7.34 -16.08 -7.86
CA ALA A 59 -6.35 -16.56 -8.83
C ALA A 59 -6.59 -18.02 -9.26
N ILE A 60 -7.32 -18.78 -8.43
CA ILE A 60 -7.70 -20.17 -8.69
C ILE A 60 -9.23 -20.27 -8.67
N PRO A 61 -9.92 -19.87 -9.74
CA PRO A 61 -11.38 -19.87 -9.77
C PRO A 61 -11.93 -21.31 -9.76
N ARG A 62 -13.05 -21.50 -9.04
CA ARG A 62 -13.80 -22.76 -9.03
C ARG A 62 -14.53 -22.99 -10.37
N ALA A 63 -14.62 -24.25 -10.80
CA ALA A 63 -15.53 -24.64 -11.88
C ALA A 63 -16.99 -24.43 -11.43
N GLY A 64 -17.69 -23.48 -12.06
CA GLY A 64 -19.04 -23.07 -11.69
C GLY A 64 -19.07 -21.89 -10.71
N ASN A 65 -19.56 -20.73 -11.18
CA ASN A 65 -19.56 -19.43 -10.51
C ASN A 65 -19.90 -19.43 -9.00
N LYS A 66 -18.93 -19.03 -8.16
CA LYS A 66 -18.94 -17.89 -7.22
C LYS A 66 -17.70 -17.96 -6.28
N GLY A 67 -16.64 -17.22 -6.63
CA GLY A 67 -15.86 -16.43 -5.67
C GLY A 67 -14.97 -17.07 -4.59
N GLY A 68 -14.72 -18.38 -4.54
CA GLY A 68 -13.81 -18.97 -3.55
C GLY A 68 -13.03 -20.16 -4.08
N ALA A 69 -11.85 -20.44 -3.50
CA ALA A 69 -11.24 -21.76 -3.62
C ALA A 69 -12.17 -22.80 -2.97
N GLY A 70 -12.02 -24.08 -3.33
CA GLY A 70 -12.66 -25.15 -2.55
C GLY A 70 -12.30 -25.03 -1.07
N GLU A 71 -13.12 -25.60 -0.18
CA GLU A 71 -12.85 -25.63 1.28
C GLU A 71 -11.47 -26.25 1.62
N GLU A 72 -10.82 -26.87 0.64
CA GLU A 72 -9.53 -27.55 0.69
C GLU A 72 -8.32 -26.62 0.38
N GLY A 73 -8.52 -25.35 0.03
CA GLY A 73 -7.44 -24.37 -0.17
C GLY A 73 -6.61 -24.53 -1.47
N PRO A 74 -5.45 -23.86 -1.59
CA PRO A 74 -5.00 -22.81 -0.67
C PRO A 74 -5.94 -21.61 -0.77
N ARG A 75 -6.31 -21.03 0.37
CA ARG A 75 -6.81 -19.65 0.33
C ARG A 75 -5.68 -18.72 -0.08
N GLN A 76 -6.01 -17.53 -0.55
CA GLN A 76 -5.06 -16.44 -0.72
C GLN A 76 -4.99 -15.64 0.59
N PRO A 77 -3.87 -15.69 1.33
CA PRO A 77 -3.69 -14.83 2.49
C PRO A 77 -3.71 -13.35 2.13
N TRP A 78 -4.13 -12.52 3.09
CA TRP A 78 -4.34 -11.09 2.91
C TRP A 78 -3.44 -10.31 3.86
N HIS A 79 -2.38 -9.71 3.32
CA HIS A 79 -1.50 -8.79 4.04
C HIS A 79 -1.91 -7.34 3.73
N ASP A 80 -2.20 -6.55 4.76
CA ASP A 80 -2.70 -5.19 4.59
C ASP A 80 -2.40 -4.33 5.82
N MET A 81 -2.64 -3.02 5.68
CA MET A 81 -2.46 -2.04 6.74
C MET A 81 -3.68 -1.13 6.87
N HIS A 82 -3.99 -0.78 8.11
CA HIS A 82 -5.10 0.10 8.46
C HIS A 82 -4.73 0.89 9.71
N CYS A 83 -5.30 2.09 9.87
CA CYS A 83 -5.05 2.92 11.03
C CYS A 83 -6.35 3.42 11.66
N ARG A 84 -6.30 3.65 12.97
CA ARG A 84 -7.27 4.43 13.71
C ARG A 84 -6.74 5.85 13.85
N VAL A 85 -7.57 6.83 13.55
CA VAL A 85 -7.28 8.26 13.68
C VAL A 85 -8.20 8.83 14.76
N ASP A 86 -7.58 9.39 15.78
CA ASP A 86 -8.22 10.13 16.88
C ASP A 86 -7.83 11.61 16.79
N GLY A 87 -8.55 12.47 17.52
CA GLY A 87 -8.27 13.91 17.57
C GLY A 87 -8.81 14.68 16.36
N PRO A 88 -8.34 15.92 16.13
CA PRO A 88 -8.87 16.79 15.08
C PRO A 88 -8.85 16.18 13.68
N ALA A 89 -7.83 15.38 13.34
CA ALA A 89 -7.73 14.72 12.03
C ALA A 89 -8.89 13.74 11.75
N ALA A 90 -9.55 13.18 12.77
CA ALA A 90 -10.74 12.35 12.57
C ALA A 90 -11.91 13.15 11.97
N TYR A 91 -11.97 14.46 12.26
CA TYR A 91 -13.00 15.35 11.74
C TYR A 91 -12.72 15.78 10.30
N ASP A 92 -11.46 15.79 9.85
CA ASP A 92 -11.13 15.97 8.43
C ASP A 92 -11.62 14.75 7.59
N VAL A 93 -11.50 13.54 8.15
CA VAL A 93 -12.05 12.32 7.55
C VAL A 93 -13.58 12.38 7.49
N LEU A 94 -14.23 12.88 8.56
CA LEU A 94 -15.66 13.14 8.57
C LEU A 94 -16.05 14.17 7.51
N GLU A 95 -15.34 15.31 7.41
CA GLU A 95 -15.63 16.33 6.40
C GLU A 95 -15.58 15.73 5.00
N ASN A 96 -14.59 14.89 4.70
CA ASN A 96 -14.53 14.16 3.45
C ASN A 96 -15.79 13.30 3.22
N PHE A 97 -16.24 12.54 4.21
CA PHE A 97 -17.46 11.75 4.12
C PHE A 97 -18.69 12.63 3.84
N GLU A 98 -18.85 13.73 4.57
CA GLU A 98 -19.97 14.66 4.38
C GLU A 98 -19.97 15.31 3.00
N GLN A 99 -18.79 15.72 2.50
CA GLN A 99 -18.64 16.30 1.17
C GLN A 99 -19.06 15.30 0.08
N ARG A 100 -18.71 14.02 0.23
CA ARG A 100 -19.13 12.93 -0.68
C ARG A 100 -20.62 12.64 -0.56
N TRP A 101 -21.15 12.53 0.65
CA TRP A 101 -22.59 12.30 0.88
C TRP A 101 -23.45 13.38 0.23
N ARG A 102 -23.11 14.66 0.44
CA ARG A 102 -23.82 15.81 -0.12
C ARG A 102 -23.74 15.85 -1.65
N LYS A 103 -22.67 15.30 -2.25
CA LYS A 103 -22.53 15.18 -3.70
C LYS A 103 -23.40 14.05 -4.25
N ALA A 104 -23.34 12.87 -3.64
CA ALA A 104 -24.06 11.68 -4.08
C ALA A 104 -25.58 11.85 -3.95
N THR A 105 -26.08 12.34 -2.81
CA THR A 105 -27.52 12.49 -2.55
C THR A 105 -28.19 13.56 -3.41
N LYS A 106 -27.43 14.56 -3.89
CA LYS A 106 -27.95 15.54 -4.88
C LYS A 106 -28.34 14.86 -6.20
N LEU A 107 -27.65 13.79 -6.58
CA LEU A 107 -27.92 13.05 -7.83
C LEU A 107 -29.26 12.28 -7.77
N PHE A 108 -29.67 11.84 -6.57
CA PHE A 108 -30.86 11.01 -6.35
C PHE A 108 -32.12 11.80 -5.98
N ARG A 109 -32.02 13.10 -5.70
CA ARG A 109 -33.17 13.97 -5.42
C ARG A 109 -33.92 14.33 -6.72
N ARG A 110 -34.64 13.37 -7.29
CA ARG A 110 -35.74 13.60 -8.25
C ARG A 110 -37.03 13.85 -7.46
N ALA A 111 -37.50 15.10 -7.47
CA ALA A 111 -38.79 15.58 -6.93
C ALA A 111 -39.05 15.37 -5.41
N LYS A 112 -39.31 16.47 -4.70
CA LYS A 112 -39.83 16.56 -3.31
C LYS A 112 -39.20 15.57 -2.30
N ALA A 113 -37.90 15.72 -2.02
CA ALA A 113 -37.32 15.10 -0.84
C ALA A 113 -37.65 15.95 0.40
N HIS A 114 -38.30 15.37 1.40
CA HIS A 114 -38.53 16.02 2.68
C HIS A 114 -37.19 16.13 3.45
N TRP A 115 -37.08 17.12 4.33
CA TRP A 115 -35.89 17.30 5.18
C TRP A 115 -35.65 16.12 6.14
N LYS A 116 -36.69 15.30 6.40
CA LYS A 116 -36.61 14.07 7.18
C LYS A 116 -35.93 12.90 6.44
N ASP A 117 -35.67 13.04 5.13
CA ASP A 117 -35.10 11.98 4.30
C ASP A 117 -33.56 12.08 4.19
N ASP A 118 -32.93 13.09 4.81
CA ASP A 118 -31.47 13.20 4.85
C ASP A 118 -30.90 12.50 6.08
N ALA A 119 -30.28 11.34 5.88
CA ALA A 119 -29.69 10.53 6.94
C ALA A 119 -28.36 11.11 7.47
N LEU A 120 -27.80 12.16 6.85
CA LEU A 120 -26.58 12.78 7.35
C LEU A 120 -26.86 13.59 8.61
N LEU A 121 -26.30 13.13 9.72
CA LEU A 121 -26.36 13.81 11.01
C LEU A 121 -25.65 15.16 10.93
N LYS A 122 -26.25 16.18 11.54
CA LYS A 122 -25.63 17.50 11.69
C LYS A 122 -24.99 17.56 13.07
N LEU A 123 -23.72 17.16 13.17
CA LEU A 123 -23.02 17.06 14.46
C LEU A 123 -22.99 18.39 15.23
N GLU A 124 -22.95 19.52 14.52
CA GLU A 124 -23.10 20.88 15.07
C GLU A 124 -24.38 21.09 15.93
N ARG A 125 -25.39 20.21 15.80
CA ARG A 125 -26.65 20.25 16.56
C ARG A 125 -26.70 19.26 17.71
N ILE A 126 -25.66 18.45 17.89
CA ILE A 126 -25.58 17.40 18.90
C ILE A 126 -24.54 17.84 19.92
N SER A 127 -24.97 18.59 20.93
CA SER A 127 -24.08 19.26 21.89
C SER A 127 -23.20 18.32 22.72
N TRP A 128 -23.55 17.04 22.83
CA TRP A 128 -22.75 16.03 23.53
C TRP A 128 -21.72 15.34 22.63
N ILE A 129 -21.66 15.64 21.34
CA ILE A 129 -20.57 15.26 20.44
C ILE A 129 -19.68 16.48 20.24
N LEU A 130 -18.43 16.37 20.68
CA LEU A 130 -17.47 17.46 20.65
C LEU A 130 -17.07 17.82 19.21
N SER A 131 -16.77 19.09 18.94
CA SER A 131 -16.26 19.58 17.66
C SER A 131 -14.92 20.29 17.82
N PRO A 132 -13.98 20.23 16.86
CA PRO A 132 -12.72 20.98 16.90
C PRO A 132 -12.90 22.51 17.00
N SER A 133 -14.07 23.01 16.62
CA SER A 133 -14.44 24.43 16.80
C SER A 133 -14.67 24.83 18.26
N ASP A 134 -14.97 23.87 19.12
CA ASP A 134 -15.33 24.10 20.52
C ASP A 134 -14.08 24.25 21.42
N SER A 135 -12.90 23.84 20.93
CA SER A 135 -11.60 23.96 21.61
C SER A 135 -10.94 25.34 21.42
N GLY A 136 -11.73 26.43 21.49
CA GLY A 136 -11.26 27.79 21.22
C GLY A 136 -10.08 28.25 22.08
N ALA A 137 -9.19 29.03 21.45
CA ALA A 137 -8.07 29.80 21.98
C ALA A 137 -8.34 30.54 23.30
N GLY A 138 -8.08 29.87 24.43
CA GLY A 138 -8.01 30.49 25.75
C GLY A 138 -6.58 30.39 26.30
N ASP A 139 -5.89 31.52 26.38
CA ASP A 139 -4.72 31.68 27.24
C ASP A 139 -5.15 31.40 28.70
N GLY A 140 -4.85 30.21 29.21
CA GLY A 140 -5.28 29.84 30.56
C GLY A 140 -4.94 28.40 30.90
N ASP A 141 -3.93 28.26 31.75
CA ASP A 141 -3.58 27.10 32.57
C ASP A 141 -4.78 26.17 32.89
N GLY A 142 -4.69 24.90 32.44
CA GLY A 142 -5.42 23.78 33.04
C GLY A 142 -6.92 23.59 32.74
N GLY A 143 -7.36 23.63 31.48
CA GLY A 143 -8.78 23.35 31.12
C GLY A 143 -8.98 22.58 29.81
N ASP A 144 -9.27 21.28 29.93
CA ASP A 144 -9.99 20.41 28.99
C ASP A 144 -9.55 20.26 27.52
N SER A 145 -8.61 19.33 27.30
CA SER A 145 -8.42 18.61 26.02
C SER A 145 -9.60 17.65 25.77
N HIS A 146 -10.79 18.18 25.46
CA HIS A 146 -11.98 17.33 25.26
C HIS A 146 -11.87 16.37 24.07
N LEU A 147 -11.07 16.71 23.05
CA LEU A 147 -10.90 15.92 21.82
C LEU A 147 -9.69 14.98 21.82
N TYR A 148 -9.22 14.46 22.97
CA TYR A 148 -8.06 13.54 23.04
C TYR A 148 -6.89 13.96 22.11
N ALA A 149 -6.58 15.26 22.09
CA ALA A 149 -5.35 15.72 21.48
C ALA A 149 -4.33 15.76 22.61
N LEU A 150 -3.40 14.80 22.62
CA LEU A 150 -2.30 14.83 23.58
C LEU A 150 -1.57 16.16 23.42
N PRO A 151 -1.24 16.86 24.52
CA PRO A 151 -0.63 18.17 24.44
C PRO A 151 0.73 18.10 23.74
N ASP A 152 1.12 19.21 23.12
CA ASP A 152 2.47 19.37 22.55
C ASP A 152 3.51 19.05 23.64
N GLY A 153 4.50 18.22 23.30
CA GLY A 153 5.49 17.72 24.26
C GLY A 153 5.15 16.36 24.92
N HIS A 154 3.92 15.84 24.80
CA HIS A 154 3.60 14.49 25.29
C HIS A 154 4.30 13.40 24.44
N PRO A 155 4.97 12.39 25.04
CA PRO A 155 5.76 11.40 24.29
C PRO A 155 4.96 10.64 23.22
N ASP A 156 3.69 10.35 23.50
CA ASP A 156 2.79 9.64 22.59
C ASP A 156 1.99 10.56 21.64
N CYS A 157 2.26 11.88 21.58
CA CYS A 157 1.53 12.77 20.67
C CYS A 157 1.89 12.51 19.19
N TRP A 158 0.93 12.81 18.32
CA TRP A 158 1.06 12.66 16.87
C TRP A 158 0.59 13.91 16.16
N ASN A 159 1.36 14.31 15.16
CA ASN A 159 0.92 15.26 14.15
C ASN A 159 0.46 14.45 12.93
N ALA A 160 -0.82 14.57 12.58
CA ALA A 160 -1.42 13.84 11.47
C ALA A 160 -2.07 14.81 10.47
N GLN A 161 -1.97 14.47 9.19
CA GLN A 161 -2.61 15.20 8.10
C GLN A 161 -3.35 14.22 7.18
N VAL A 162 -4.60 14.54 6.86
CA VAL A 162 -5.41 13.77 5.92
C VAL A 162 -5.17 14.25 4.49
N PHE A 163 -4.99 13.30 3.59
CA PHE A 163 -4.76 13.50 2.16
C PHE A 163 -5.80 12.74 1.34
N ARG A 164 -6.10 13.23 0.14
CA ARG A 164 -7.09 12.63 -0.76
C ARG A 164 -6.68 12.68 -2.23
N SER A 165 -7.27 11.76 -2.98
CA SER A 165 -7.41 11.85 -4.43
C SER A 165 -8.90 11.99 -4.71
N VAL A 166 -9.38 13.18 -5.04
CA VAL A 166 -10.80 13.45 -5.30
C VAL A 166 -10.95 14.54 -6.35
N ASP A 167 -12.15 14.66 -6.90
CA ASP A 167 -12.48 15.68 -7.87
C ASP A 167 -13.84 16.34 -7.57
N SER A 168 -14.13 17.45 -8.25
CA SER A 168 -15.41 18.15 -8.09
C SER A 168 -16.64 17.33 -8.56
N GLY A 169 -16.42 16.18 -9.21
CA GLY A 169 -17.42 15.19 -9.58
C GLY A 169 -17.79 14.24 -8.44
N SER A 170 -16.88 14.02 -7.49
CA SER A 170 -17.01 13.07 -6.37
C SER A 170 -17.29 13.75 -5.02
N VAL A 171 -16.87 15.01 -4.84
CA VAL A 171 -17.12 15.79 -3.63
C VAL A 171 -17.86 17.10 -3.90
N LYS A 172 -18.57 17.60 -2.89
CA LYS A 172 -19.17 18.94 -2.89
C LYS A 172 -18.27 19.91 -2.13
N GLY A 173 -18.16 21.16 -2.59
CA GLY A 173 -17.47 22.24 -1.87
C GLY A 173 -16.10 22.62 -2.42
N LEU A 174 -15.60 21.90 -3.43
CA LEU A 174 -14.40 22.34 -4.15
C LEU A 174 -14.69 23.61 -4.98
N PRO A 175 -13.74 24.57 -5.03
CA PRO A 175 -13.85 25.75 -5.89
C PRO A 175 -13.89 25.35 -7.37
N ARG A 176 -14.38 26.24 -8.23
CA ARG A 176 -14.36 26.05 -9.68
C ARG A 176 -12.97 26.33 -10.25
N CYS A 177 -12.63 25.73 -11.39
CA CYS A 177 -11.33 25.93 -12.03
C CYS A 177 -10.98 27.40 -12.32
N TRP A 178 -11.97 28.26 -12.57
CA TRP A 178 -11.75 29.69 -12.80
C TRP A 178 -11.56 30.52 -11.51
N GLU A 179 -11.80 29.94 -10.32
CA GLU A 179 -11.55 30.58 -9.03
C GLU A 179 -10.08 30.41 -8.60
N THR A 180 -9.15 30.89 -9.43
CA THR A 180 -7.70 30.61 -9.33
C THR A 180 -7.12 30.83 -7.94
N LYS A 181 -7.43 31.95 -7.27
CA LYS A 181 -6.97 32.23 -5.90
C LYS A 181 -7.39 31.16 -4.88
N LYS A 182 -8.61 30.62 -5.00
CA LYS A 182 -9.11 29.56 -4.10
C LYS A 182 -8.50 28.20 -4.43
N MET A 183 -8.25 27.94 -5.71
CA MET A 183 -7.56 26.74 -6.17
C MET A 183 -6.12 26.70 -5.63
N GLU A 184 -5.37 27.79 -5.81
CA GLU A 184 -3.98 27.93 -5.35
C GLU A 184 -3.86 27.80 -3.82
N ALA A 185 -4.74 28.47 -3.07
CA ALA A 185 -4.76 28.42 -1.60
C ALA A 185 -4.98 27.01 -1.03
N LYS A 186 -5.56 26.10 -1.81
CA LYS A 186 -5.81 24.71 -1.44
C LYS A 186 -4.96 23.70 -2.23
N HIS A 187 -3.98 24.18 -2.99
CA HIS A 187 -3.12 23.36 -3.87
C HIS A 187 -3.91 22.42 -4.81
N LEU A 188 -5.04 22.90 -5.32
CA LEU A 188 -5.89 22.16 -6.25
C LEU A 188 -5.46 22.40 -7.69
N VAL A 189 -5.65 21.42 -8.56
CA VAL A 189 -5.36 21.53 -9.99
C VAL A 189 -6.64 21.44 -10.82
N CYS A 190 -6.63 22.02 -12.02
CA CYS A 190 -7.72 21.84 -12.98
C CYS A 190 -7.28 20.81 -14.03
N ASP A 191 -8.03 19.72 -14.16
CA ASP A 191 -7.86 18.71 -15.20
C ASP A 191 -9.16 18.60 -15.99
N LYS A 192 -9.11 18.82 -17.31
CA LYS A 192 -10.28 18.77 -18.22
C LYS A 192 -11.52 19.52 -17.68
N ASN A 193 -11.32 20.74 -17.16
CA ASN A 193 -12.35 21.59 -16.54
C ASN A 193 -12.98 21.05 -15.23
N VAL A 194 -12.34 20.06 -14.62
CA VAL A 194 -12.71 19.51 -13.32
C VAL A 194 -11.66 19.94 -12.30
N THR A 195 -12.11 20.49 -11.18
CA THR A 195 -11.23 20.75 -10.03
C THR A 195 -10.84 19.42 -9.38
N VAL A 196 -9.55 19.19 -9.21
CA VAL A 196 -8.95 17.95 -8.72
C VAL A 196 -8.06 18.24 -7.51
N GLU A 197 -8.23 17.43 -6.48
CA GLU A 197 -7.31 17.32 -5.35
C GLU A 197 -6.44 16.06 -5.56
N GLN A 198 -5.13 16.25 -5.61
CA GLN A 198 -4.12 15.18 -5.73
C GLN A 198 -3.13 15.27 -4.55
N SER A 199 -3.66 15.51 -3.36
CA SER A 199 -2.86 15.75 -2.16
C SER A 199 -2.12 14.50 -1.69
N ILE A 200 -2.64 13.29 -1.99
CA ILE A 200 -1.92 12.01 -1.74
C ILE A 200 -0.63 11.93 -2.56
N HIS A 201 -0.71 12.16 -3.88
CA HIS A 201 0.48 12.17 -4.74
C HIS A 201 1.51 13.19 -4.23
N THR A 202 1.05 14.39 -3.89
CA THR A 202 1.91 15.46 -3.35
C THR A 202 2.57 15.03 -2.03
N ALA A 203 1.83 14.36 -1.14
CA ALA A 203 2.37 13.86 0.14
C ALA A 203 3.45 12.80 -0.08
N TYR A 204 3.22 11.81 -0.96
CA TYR A 204 4.23 10.82 -1.33
C TYR A 204 5.51 11.50 -1.86
N VAL A 205 5.38 12.41 -2.83
CA VAL A 205 6.53 13.12 -3.41
C VAL A 205 7.31 13.91 -2.35
N ARG A 206 6.61 14.63 -1.46
CA ARG A 206 7.26 15.39 -0.39
C ARG A 206 8.00 14.49 0.60
N ALA A 207 7.36 13.39 1.02
CA ALA A 207 7.96 12.44 1.95
C ALA A 207 9.22 11.76 1.36
N ILE A 208 9.17 11.38 0.08
CA ILE A 208 10.34 10.83 -0.64
C ILE A 208 11.47 11.87 -0.71
N ARG A 209 11.14 13.11 -1.07
CA ARG A 209 12.14 14.19 -1.17
C ARG A 209 12.76 14.53 0.19
N SER A 210 12.03 14.40 1.29
CA SER A 210 12.56 14.63 2.64
C SER A 210 13.37 13.46 3.20
N ALA A 211 13.27 12.27 2.61
CA ALA A 211 13.95 11.06 3.10
C ALA A 211 15.48 11.24 3.14
N LYS A 212 16.08 10.77 4.23
CA LYS A 212 17.51 10.89 4.54
C LYS A 212 18.24 9.56 4.62
N ARG A 213 17.61 8.53 5.18
CA ARG A 213 18.20 7.22 5.51
C ARG A 213 17.59 6.11 4.65
N PHE A 214 16.27 5.94 4.70
CA PHE A 214 15.62 4.87 3.96
C PHE A 214 14.13 5.12 3.70
N ILE A 215 13.60 4.36 2.75
CA ILE A 215 12.17 4.31 2.45
C ILE A 215 11.73 2.83 2.44
N TYR A 216 10.65 2.52 3.15
CA TYR A 216 9.99 1.21 3.12
C TYR A 216 8.56 1.38 2.61
N ILE A 217 8.19 0.67 1.55
CA ILE A 217 6.88 0.77 0.90
C ILE A 217 6.27 -0.62 0.84
N GLU A 218 4.99 -0.72 1.21
CA GLU A 218 4.17 -1.88 0.86
C GLU A 218 2.99 -1.37 0.02
N ASN A 219 2.86 -1.88 -1.20
CA ASN A 219 1.81 -1.42 -2.11
C ASN A 219 1.27 -2.54 -3.01
N GLN A 220 -0.04 -2.55 -3.24
CA GLN A 220 -0.68 -3.49 -4.18
C GLN A 220 -0.22 -3.30 -5.63
N TYR A 221 0.11 -2.08 -6.02
CA TYR A 221 0.61 -1.76 -7.36
C TYR A 221 1.82 -0.85 -7.26
N PHE A 222 2.75 -0.99 -8.22
CA PHE A 222 3.90 -0.11 -8.34
C PHE A 222 4.15 0.25 -9.81
N ILE A 223 3.38 1.21 -10.30
CA ILE A 223 3.35 1.64 -11.70
C ILE A 223 3.35 3.17 -11.74
N GLY A 224 4.22 3.76 -12.56
CA GLY A 224 4.21 5.21 -12.72
C GLY A 224 5.40 5.73 -13.49
N SER A 225 5.44 7.05 -13.57
CA SER A 225 6.48 7.80 -14.30
C SER A 225 6.67 7.29 -15.73
N SER A 226 5.56 7.00 -16.43
CA SER A 226 5.59 6.39 -17.77
C SER A 226 6.26 7.26 -18.84
N PHE A 227 6.48 8.56 -18.55
CA PHE A 227 7.29 9.44 -19.38
C PHE A 227 8.77 9.03 -19.46
N ALA A 228 9.23 8.18 -18.54
CA ALA A 228 10.61 7.69 -18.47
C ALA A 228 10.74 6.19 -18.83
N TRP A 229 9.68 5.53 -19.28
CA TRP A 229 9.76 4.11 -19.63
C TRP A 229 10.63 3.86 -20.88
N PRO A 230 11.44 2.79 -20.89
CA PRO A 230 12.43 2.56 -21.94
C PRO A 230 11.81 2.18 -23.29
N SER A 231 10.74 1.37 -23.32
CA SER A 231 10.23 0.79 -24.57
C SER A 231 8.77 1.08 -24.88
N TYR A 232 8.04 1.80 -24.03
CA TYR A 232 6.62 2.11 -24.25
C TYR A 232 6.35 3.60 -24.05
N LYS A 233 6.21 4.33 -25.17
CA LYS A 233 6.20 5.80 -25.19
C LYS A 233 4.82 6.44 -25.05
N HIS A 234 3.74 5.64 -24.95
CA HIS A 234 2.42 6.20 -24.68
C HIS A 234 2.36 6.65 -23.21
N GLN A 235 2.13 7.94 -23.02
CA GLN A 235 2.05 8.53 -21.68
C GLN A 235 0.64 8.29 -21.12
N GLY A 236 0.56 7.55 -20.02
CA GLY A 236 -0.71 7.24 -19.36
C GLY A 236 -0.63 7.10 -17.85
N ALA A 237 0.58 6.91 -17.30
CA ALA A 237 0.87 6.85 -15.87
C ALA A 237 1.90 7.89 -15.44
N GLY A 238 1.51 9.18 -15.47
CA GLY A 238 2.37 10.32 -15.20
C GLY A 238 2.67 10.62 -13.72
N ASN A 239 2.21 9.79 -12.77
CA ASN A 239 2.55 9.97 -11.36
C ASN A 239 4.08 9.90 -11.15
N LEU A 240 4.58 10.62 -10.15
CA LEU A 240 6.02 10.92 -10.00
C LEU A 240 6.71 9.97 -9.01
N VAL A 241 5.95 9.14 -8.30
CA VAL A 241 6.44 8.38 -7.16
C VAL A 241 7.65 7.50 -7.52
N PRO A 242 7.62 6.67 -8.59
CA PRO A 242 8.78 5.87 -8.97
C PRO A 242 10.02 6.70 -9.32
N MET A 243 9.87 7.77 -10.10
CA MET A 243 11.02 8.58 -10.52
C MET A 243 11.60 9.40 -9.37
N GLU A 244 10.78 9.92 -8.45
CA GLU A 244 11.27 10.63 -7.26
C GLU A 244 12.10 9.71 -6.36
N ILE A 245 11.72 8.42 -6.24
CA ILE A 245 12.51 7.42 -5.52
C ILE A 245 13.86 7.19 -6.22
N ALA A 246 13.84 6.95 -7.54
CA ALA A 246 15.07 6.70 -8.30
C ALA A 246 16.03 7.90 -8.24
N LEU A 247 15.51 9.12 -8.39
CA LEU A 247 16.29 10.35 -8.29
C LEU A 247 16.81 10.61 -6.87
N LYS A 248 16.03 10.27 -5.84
CA LYS A 248 16.48 10.33 -4.45
C LYS A 248 17.68 9.41 -4.25
N VAL A 249 17.59 8.14 -4.66
CA VAL A 249 18.70 7.18 -4.59
C VAL A 249 19.92 7.71 -5.37
N ALA A 250 19.72 8.14 -6.61
CA ALA A 250 20.81 8.68 -7.44
C ALA A 250 21.49 9.90 -6.79
N SER A 251 20.72 10.79 -6.15
CA SER A 251 21.27 11.94 -5.43
C SER A 251 22.12 11.53 -4.22
N LYS A 252 21.73 10.46 -3.52
CA LYS A 252 22.45 9.94 -2.35
C LYS A 252 23.76 9.25 -2.76
N ILE A 253 23.73 8.50 -3.85
CA ILE A 253 24.93 7.93 -4.49
C ILE A 253 25.90 9.04 -4.88
N ALA A 254 25.42 10.07 -5.57
CA ALA A 254 26.26 11.21 -5.99
C ALA A 254 26.86 11.97 -4.79
N ALA A 255 26.17 12.01 -3.65
CA ALA A 255 26.65 12.60 -2.41
C ALA A 255 27.56 11.67 -1.58
N GLY A 256 27.73 10.40 -1.97
CA GLY A 256 28.44 9.40 -1.17
C GLY A 256 27.71 9.02 0.14
N GLU A 257 26.42 9.33 0.25
CA GLU A 257 25.60 9.05 1.42
C GLU A 257 24.90 7.70 1.31
N ARG A 258 24.80 6.96 2.42
CA ARG A 258 24.05 5.70 2.46
C ARG A 258 22.55 5.97 2.39
N PHE A 259 21.86 5.16 1.59
CA PHE A 259 20.42 5.23 1.42
C PHE A 259 19.89 3.89 0.89
N ALA A 260 18.76 3.42 1.41
CA ALA A 260 18.15 2.18 0.95
C ALA A 260 16.64 2.33 0.75
N VAL A 261 16.11 1.61 -0.24
CA VAL A 261 14.69 1.58 -0.56
C VAL A 261 14.24 0.13 -0.65
N TYR A 262 13.17 -0.18 0.06
CA TYR A 262 12.57 -1.50 0.16
C TYR A 262 11.12 -1.41 -0.30
N ILE A 263 10.75 -2.16 -1.34
CA ILE A 263 9.41 -2.13 -1.92
C ILE A 263 8.84 -3.55 -1.90
N VAL A 264 7.75 -3.74 -1.15
CA VAL A 264 7.01 -5.01 -1.09
C VAL A 264 5.73 -4.86 -1.91
N ILE A 265 5.58 -5.70 -2.92
CA ILE A 265 4.45 -5.73 -3.86
C ILE A 265 3.90 -7.16 -3.92
N PRO A 266 2.64 -7.39 -4.33
CA PRO A 266 2.15 -8.75 -4.49
C PRO A 266 2.94 -9.46 -5.60
N MET A 267 3.03 -10.78 -5.52
CA MET A 267 3.73 -11.56 -6.56
C MET A 267 3.12 -11.32 -7.94
N TRP A 268 1.79 -11.21 -8.00
CA TRP A 268 1.04 -10.64 -9.12
C TRP A 268 -0.24 -9.95 -8.60
N PRO A 269 -0.84 -9.02 -9.36
CA PRO A 269 -2.12 -8.41 -9.02
C PRO A 269 -3.25 -9.44 -8.87
N GLU A 270 -4.25 -9.14 -8.03
CA GLU A 270 -5.35 -10.06 -7.75
C GLU A 270 -6.09 -10.54 -9.00
N GLY A 271 -6.28 -11.86 -9.10
CA GLY A 271 -6.94 -12.52 -10.22
C GLY A 271 -6.06 -13.57 -10.89
N VAL A 272 -6.53 -14.10 -12.02
CA VAL A 272 -5.84 -15.17 -12.76
C VAL A 272 -4.58 -14.62 -13.45
N PRO A 273 -3.36 -15.06 -13.07
CA PRO A 273 -2.11 -14.44 -13.54
C PRO A 273 -1.89 -14.52 -15.06
N THR A 274 -2.48 -15.51 -15.73
CA THR A 274 -2.43 -15.68 -17.18
C THR A 274 -3.40 -14.77 -17.95
N SER A 275 -4.29 -14.06 -17.26
CA SER A 275 -5.25 -13.17 -17.89
C SER A 275 -4.59 -11.93 -18.51
N GLY A 276 -5.19 -11.42 -19.60
CA GLY A 276 -4.69 -10.24 -20.31
C GLY A 276 -4.46 -9.02 -19.40
N PRO A 277 -5.44 -8.60 -18.57
CA PRO A 277 -5.27 -7.43 -17.71
C PRO A 277 -4.12 -7.57 -16.71
N ILE A 278 -3.93 -8.75 -16.11
CA ILE A 278 -2.82 -8.96 -15.16
C ILE A 278 -1.48 -8.95 -15.88
N GLN A 279 -1.39 -9.56 -17.07
CA GLN A 279 -0.16 -9.54 -17.86
C GLN A 279 0.22 -8.11 -18.29
N GLU A 280 -0.75 -7.24 -18.58
CA GLU A 280 -0.47 -5.82 -18.86
C GLU A 280 0.05 -5.06 -17.64
N ILE A 281 -0.59 -5.25 -16.49
CA ILE A 281 -0.17 -4.60 -15.24
C ILE A 281 1.27 -5.00 -14.90
N LEU A 282 1.61 -6.28 -15.01
CA LEU A 282 2.98 -6.78 -14.81
C LEU A 282 3.96 -6.17 -15.82
N PHE A 283 3.52 -5.96 -17.06
CA PHE A 283 4.33 -5.28 -18.07
C PHE A 283 4.62 -3.84 -17.67
N TRP A 284 3.62 -3.07 -17.23
CA TRP A 284 3.79 -1.67 -16.76
C TRP A 284 4.68 -1.58 -15.53
N GLN A 285 4.53 -2.53 -14.60
CA GLN A 285 5.37 -2.64 -13.41
C GLN A 285 6.83 -2.86 -13.81
N ARG A 286 7.11 -3.79 -14.73
CA ARG A 286 8.46 -4.02 -15.25
C ARG A 286 9.06 -2.77 -15.89
N GLN A 287 8.30 -2.05 -16.73
CA GLN A 287 8.77 -0.81 -17.35
C GLN A 287 9.14 0.24 -16.30
N THR A 288 8.34 0.33 -15.24
CA THR A 288 8.58 1.23 -14.11
C THR A 288 9.84 0.83 -13.35
N MET A 289 9.98 -0.45 -12.98
CA MET A 289 11.16 -0.97 -12.28
C MET A 289 12.44 -0.74 -13.10
N GLN A 290 12.42 -1.04 -14.41
CA GLN A 290 13.58 -0.88 -15.28
C GLN A 290 13.99 0.59 -15.39
N ALA A 291 13.04 1.51 -15.59
CA ALA A 291 13.34 2.94 -15.64
C ALA A 291 14.03 3.44 -14.35
N MET A 292 13.62 2.93 -13.18
CA MET A 292 14.27 3.27 -11.91
C MET A 292 15.68 2.70 -11.81
N TYR A 293 15.86 1.42 -12.14
CA TYR A 293 17.17 0.78 -12.08
C TYR A 293 18.17 1.38 -13.07
N GLU A 294 17.74 1.76 -14.27
CA GLU A 294 18.60 2.44 -15.26
C GLU A 294 19.13 3.79 -14.74
N VAL A 295 18.29 4.57 -14.02
CA VAL A 295 18.70 5.82 -13.37
C VAL A 295 19.73 5.56 -12.26
N ILE A 296 19.49 4.55 -11.43
CA ILE A 296 20.41 4.19 -10.34
C ILE A 296 21.73 3.66 -10.89
N ALA A 297 21.69 2.78 -11.89
CA ALA A 297 22.87 2.26 -12.56
C ALA A 297 23.68 3.41 -13.18
N ALA A 298 23.04 4.37 -13.84
CA ALA A 298 23.72 5.55 -14.36
C ALA A 298 24.41 6.38 -13.26
N ALA A 299 23.79 6.51 -12.08
CA ALA A 299 24.41 7.20 -10.93
C ALA A 299 25.62 6.43 -10.38
N ILE A 300 25.55 5.10 -10.27
CA ILE A 300 26.68 4.25 -9.86
C ILE A 300 27.85 4.41 -10.82
N ARG A 301 27.58 4.41 -12.14
CA ARG A 301 28.60 4.64 -13.17
C ARG A 301 29.23 6.02 -13.05
N ALA A 302 28.41 7.06 -12.90
CA ALA A 302 28.88 8.44 -12.75
C ALA A 302 29.71 8.65 -11.47
N ALA A 303 29.45 7.88 -10.41
CA ALA A 303 30.23 7.87 -9.17
C ALA A 303 31.52 7.03 -9.25
N GLY A 304 31.80 6.35 -10.37
CA GLY A 304 32.97 5.49 -10.52
C GLY A 304 32.92 4.21 -9.69
N MET A 305 31.71 3.72 -9.36
CA MET A 305 31.48 2.55 -8.49
C MET A 305 31.13 1.29 -9.29
N GLU A 306 31.40 1.27 -10.60
CA GLU A 306 31.19 0.10 -11.47
C GLU A 306 31.92 -1.14 -10.94
N GLY A 307 31.21 -2.27 -10.83
CA GLY A 307 31.74 -3.52 -10.30
C GLY A 307 31.94 -3.56 -8.77
N ALA A 308 31.89 -2.40 -8.09
CA ALA A 308 31.96 -2.30 -6.63
C ALA A 308 30.58 -2.16 -5.97
N ALA A 309 29.58 -1.66 -6.71
CA ALA A 309 28.20 -1.55 -6.26
C ALA A 309 27.21 -2.01 -7.33
N HIS A 310 26.10 -2.56 -6.89
CA HIS A 310 25.01 -3.05 -7.71
C HIS A 310 23.74 -2.21 -7.43
N PRO A 311 22.83 -1.98 -8.40
CA PRO A 311 21.60 -1.22 -8.16
C PRO A 311 20.74 -1.73 -6.97
N ARG A 312 20.72 -3.06 -6.77
CA ARG A 312 20.09 -3.74 -5.61
C ARG A 312 20.76 -3.48 -4.24
N ASP A 313 21.92 -2.83 -4.19
CA ASP A 313 22.47 -2.33 -2.93
C ASP A 313 21.68 -1.11 -2.40
N TYR A 314 20.84 -0.50 -3.25
CA TYR A 314 20.08 0.71 -2.94
C TYR A 314 18.57 0.56 -3.13
N LEU A 315 18.11 -0.15 -4.17
CA LEU A 315 16.69 -0.31 -4.48
C LEU A 315 16.33 -1.79 -4.57
N ASN A 316 15.39 -2.23 -3.74
CA ASN A 316 15.02 -3.64 -3.64
C ASN A 316 13.52 -3.84 -3.75
N PHE A 317 13.12 -4.79 -4.62
CA PHE A 317 11.73 -5.23 -4.78
C PHE A 317 11.56 -6.63 -4.22
N TYR A 318 10.49 -6.82 -3.47
CA TYR A 318 10.12 -8.05 -2.79
C TYR A 318 8.65 -8.39 -3.05
N CYS A 319 8.29 -9.64 -2.81
CA CYS A 319 6.92 -10.09 -2.66
C CYS A 319 6.80 -11.02 -1.46
N LEU A 320 5.56 -11.31 -1.04
CA LEU A 320 5.30 -12.21 0.08
C LEU A 320 4.75 -13.55 -0.41
N GLY A 321 5.12 -14.62 0.27
CA GLY A 321 4.64 -15.95 -0.02
C GLY A 321 4.80 -16.87 1.17
N LYS A 322 3.98 -17.91 1.19
CA LYS A 322 4.02 -18.92 2.24
C LYS A 322 4.13 -20.30 1.62
N ARG A 323 4.82 -21.17 2.35
CA ARG A 323 4.83 -22.61 2.12
C ARG A 323 4.62 -23.33 3.46
N GLU A 324 3.61 -24.19 3.56
CA GLU A 324 3.27 -24.91 4.80
C GLU A 324 3.85 -26.33 4.81
N ALA A 325 4.28 -26.81 5.98
CA ALA A 325 4.78 -28.17 6.18
C ALA A 325 3.67 -29.24 6.07
N ALA A 326 4.03 -30.49 5.74
CA ALA A 326 3.07 -31.52 5.32
C ALA A 326 2.07 -31.89 6.42
N ALA A 327 2.46 -31.76 7.70
CA ALA A 327 1.62 -32.06 8.85
C ALA A 327 0.41 -31.12 9.03
N ALA A 328 0.38 -29.96 8.36
CA ALA A 328 -0.70 -28.97 8.47
C ALA A 328 -1.83 -29.16 7.42
N ALA A 329 -1.60 -29.99 6.40
CA ALA A 329 -2.58 -30.29 5.37
C ALA A 329 -3.41 -31.52 5.78
N ALA A 330 -4.56 -31.30 6.42
CA ALA A 330 -5.54 -32.37 6.59
C ALA A 330 -5.93 -32.90 5.20
N ALA A 331 -5.86 -34.21 5.03
CA ALA A 331 -6.03 -34.93 3.77
C ALA A 331 -7.40 -34.66 3.11
N GLY A 332 -7.41 -33.78 2.10
CA GLY A 332 -8.47 -33.75 1.09
C GLY A 332 -8.22 -34.88 0.07
N SER A 333 -9.26 -35.64 -0.25
CA SER A 333 -9.18 -36.74 -1.22
C SER A 333 -8.82 -36.21 -2.62
N PRO A 334 -7.80 -36.76 -3.32
CA PRO A 334 -7.30 -36.24 -4.61
C PRO A 334 -8.28 -36.31 -5.80
N GLU A 335 -9.51 -36.78 -5.63
CA GLU A 335 -10.22 -37.43 -6.74
C GLU A 335 -11.14 -36.56 -7.60
N GLN A 336 -11.32 -35.25 -7.35
CA GLN A 336 -12.22 -34.43 -8.19
C GLN A 336 -11.78 -32.98 -8.43
N GLU A 337 -10.49 -32.68 -8.49
CA GLU A 337 -10.04 -31.31 -8.82
C GLU A 337 -9.64 -31.15 -10.29
N HIS A 338 -10.52 -30.52 -11.08
CA HIS A 338 -10.30 -30.26 -12.51
C HIS A 338 -9.44 -29.03 -12.81
N ASN A 339 -8.93 -28.30 -11.79
CA ASN A 339 -8.11 -27.11 -11.97
C ASN A 339 -6.62 -27.43 -11.71
N PRO A 340 -5.76 -27.49 -12.75
CA PRO A 340 -4.34 -27.84 -12.59
C PRO A 340 -3.56 -26.92 -11.65
N ALA A 341 -3.93 -25.63 -11.59
CA ALA A 341 -3.27 -24.67 -10.73
C ALA A 341 -3.56 -24.94 -9.24
N ALA A 342 -4.81 -25.31 -8.92
CA ALA A 342 -5.22 -25.72 -7.58
C ALA A 342 -4.45 -26.96 -7.12
N SER A 343 -4.42 -27.99 -7.98
CA SER A 343 -3.73 -29.24 -7.66
C SER A 343 -2.22 -29.06 -7.51
N SER A 344 -1.59 -28.20 -8.31
CA SER A 344 -0.15 -27.90 -8.18
C SER A 344 0.16 -27.12 -6.91
N ALA A 345 -0.61 -26.09 -6.59
CA ALA A 345 -0.42 -25.30 -5.38
C ALA A 345 -0.65 -26.11 -4.09
N ARG A 346 -1.61 -27.05 -4.10
CA ARG A 346 -1.82 -28.03 -3.02
C ARG A 346 -0.65 -29.00 -2.90
N ARG A 347 -0.18 -29.55 -4.01
CA ARG A 347 0.96 -30.48 -4.02
C ARG A 347 2.19 -29.84 -3.38
N HIS A 348 2.57 -28.66 -3.83
CA HIS A 348 3.75 -27.96 -3.31
C HIS A 348 3.49 -27.20 -1.99
N ARG A 349 2.23 -27.16 -1.53
CA ARG A 349 1.76 -26.48 -0.30
C ARG A 349 2.18 -25.02 -0.22
N ARG A 350 2.15 -24.30 -1.34
CA ARG A 350 2.61 -22.92 -1.42
C ARG A 350 1.60 -22.01 -2.13
N PHE A 351 1.58 -20.75 -1.72
CA PHE A 351 0.88 -19.68 -2.44
C PHE A 351 1.43 -18.31 -2.04
N MET A 352 1.18 -17.28 -2.87
CA MET A 352 1.54 -15.91 -2.49
C MET A 352 0.69 -15.45 -1.31
N ILE A 353 1.28 -14.63 -0.44
CA ILE A 353 0.54 -13.78 0.49
C ILE A 353 0.24 -12.49 -0.27
N TYR A 354 -1.04 -12.14 -0.40
CA TYR A 354 -1.42 -11.00 -1.20
C TYR A 354 -1.16 -9.69 -0.46
N VAL A 355 -0.19 -8.92 -0.96
CA VAL A 355 0.09 -7.57 -0.46
C VAL A 355 -0.97 -6.62 -0.99
N HIS A 356 -1.98 -6.35 -0.17
CA HIS A 356 -3.01 -5.34 -0.43
C HIS A 356 -2.71 -4.01 0.26
N SER A 357 -1.66 -3.93 1.10
CA SER A 357 -1.18 -2.70 1.73
C SER A 357 -1.12 -1.52 0.77
N LYS A 358 -1.30 -0.30 1.31
CA LYS A 358 -0.99 0.97 0.63
C LYS A 358 -0.36 1.95 1.62
N GLY A 359 0.93 1.79 1.86
CA GLY A 359 1.64 2.71 2.74
C GLY A 359 3.13 2.79 2.52
N MET A 360 3.71 3.74 3.23
CA MET A 360 5.11 4.12 3.13
C MET A 360 5.62 4.59 4.48
N ILE A 361 6.78 4.08 4.90
CA ILE A 361 7.53 4.51 6.07
C ILE A 361 8.80 5.20 5.58
N VAL A 362 9.10 6.36 6.15
CA VAL A 362 10.30 7.15 5.83
C VAL A 362 11.09 7.38 7.11
N ASP A 363 12.35 6.94 7.09
CA ASP A 363 13.35 7.16 8.14
C ASP A 363 12.95 6.69 9.56
N ASP A 364 11.96 5.80 9.68
CA ASP A 364 11.31 5.40 10.96
C ASP A 364 10.66 6.59 11.72
N GLU A 365 10.44 7.73 11.05
CA GLU A 365 9.91 8.97 11.65
C GLU A 365 8.53 9.35 11.12
N TYR A 366 8.25 9.04 9.84
CA TYR A 366 7.01 9.41 9.16
C TYR A 366 6.37 8.21 8.49
N VAL A 367 5.05 8.12 8.57
CA VAL A 367 4.27 7.05 7.94
C VAL A 367 3.10 7.62 7.13
N ILE A 368 2.84 7.04 5.96
CA ILE A 368 1.59 7.21 5.20
C ILE A 368 0.85 5.88 5.18
N VAL A 369 -0.44 5.90 5.53
CA VAL A 369 -1.36 4.75 5.42
C VAL A 369 -2.64 5.21 4.74
N GLY A 370 -3.16 4.45 3.79
CA GLY A 370 -4.41 4.82 3.12
C GLY A 370 -4.93 3.76 2.16
N SER A 371 -5.75 4.21 1.21
CA SER A 371 -6.34 3.35 0.17
C SER A 371 -5.64 3.44 -1.19
N ALA A 372 -4.77 4.45 -1.36
CA ALA A 372 -4.18 4.80 -2.66
C ALA A 372 -3.01 3.91 -3.07
N ASN A 373 -3.20 3.20 -4.17
CA ASN A 373 -2.13 2.42 -4.79
C ASN A 373 -1.09 3.34 -5.47
N ILE A 374 0.14 2.86 -5.66
CA ILE A 374 1.14 3.55 -6.51
C ILE A 374 0.85 3.16 -7.96
N ASN A 375 -0.20 3.77 -8.51
CA ASN A 375 -0.58 3.71 -9.91
C ASN A 375 -1.28 5.01 -10.32
N GLN A 376 -1.57 5.20 -11.60
CA GLN A 376 -2.23 6.43 -12.04
C GLN A 376 -3.68 6.49 -11.60
N ARG A 377 -4.37 5.34 -11.54
CA ARG A 377 -5.75 5.22 -11.06
C ARG A 377 -5.96 5.87 -9.68
N SER A 378 -5.06 5.64 -8.73
CA SER A 378 -5.16 6.17 -7.37
C SER A 378 -4.53 7.55 -7.22
N LEU A 379 -3.44 7.86 -7.94
CA LEU A 379 -2.65 9.09 -7.71
C LEU A 379 -3.04 10.28 -8.60
N ALA A 380 -3.87 10.09 -9.63
CA ALA A 380 -4.28 11.19 -10.53
C ALA A 380 -5.23 12.21 -9.89
N GLY A 381 -5.97 11.84 -8.85
CA GLY A 381 -7.06 12.66 -8.29
C GLY A 381 -8.37 12.63 -9.09
N SER A 382 -8.30 12.59 -10.43
CA SER A 382 -9.46 12.59 -11.34
C SER A 382 -9.95 11.20 -11.77
N ARG A 383 -9.39 10.13 -11.19
CA ARG A 383 -9.72 8.73 -11.52
C ARG A 383 -10.48 8.07 -10.36
N ASP A 384 -9.86 7.14 -9.63
CA ASP A 384 -10.49 6.56 -8.44
C ASP A 384 -10.37 7.55 -7.28
N THR A 385 -11.39 7.57 -6.42
CA THR A 385 -11.31 8.40 -5.21
C THR A 385 -10.57 7.67 -4.11
N GLU A 386 -9.60 8.32 -3.48
CA GLU A 386 -8.75 7.72 -2.44
C GLU A 386 -8.65 8.63 -1.20
N ILE A 387 -8.24 8.04 -0.08
CA ILE A 387 -7.95 8.74 1.18
C ILE A 387 -6.71 8.13 1.83
N ALA A 388 -5.91 8.96 2.47
CA ALA A 388 -4.75 8.54 3.25
C ALA A 388 -4.55 9.48 4.44
N VAL A 389 -3.83 9.02 5.44
CA VAL A 389 -3.27 9.85 6.50
C VAL A 389 -1.75 9.75 6.43
N GLY A 390 -1.08 10.88 6.60
CA GLY A 390 0.35 10.89 6.90
C GLY A 390 0.59 11.46 8.29
N ALA A 391 1.44 10.81 9.07
CA ALA A 391 1.64 11.15 10.47
C ALA A 391 3.08 10.95 10.94
N TYR A 392 3.46 11.71 11.96
CA TYR A 392 4.73 11.56 12.69
C TYR A 392 4.55 11.95 14.16
N GLN A 393 5.48 11.50 15.01
CA GLN A 393 5.54 11.88 16.41
C GLN A 393 6.55 13.03 16.58
N PRO A 394 6.11 14.26 16.89
CA PRO A 394 6.98 15.44 16.86
C PRO A 394 8.09 15.44 17.92
N ASN A 395 7.87 14.75 19.04
CA ASN A 395 8.82 14.69 20.16
C ASN A 395 9.90 13.62 19.97
N LEU A 396 9.83 12.85 18.89
CA LEU A 396 10.87 11.94 18.47
C LEU A 396 11.72 12.63 17.41
N ARG A 397 12.63 13.52 17.82
CA ARG A 397 13.59 14.18 16.91
C ARG A 397 15.04 14.00 17.39
N ALA A 398 15.84 13.44 16.48
CA ALA A 398 17.31 13.46 16.36
C ALA A 398 18.11 13.71 17.64
N GLY A 399 18.26 12.70 18.50
CA GLY A 399 19.20 12.75 19.64
C GLY A 399 18.91 11.71 20.72
N ALA A 400 17.63 11.43 20.97
CA ALA A 400 17.21 10.18 21.61
C ALA A 400 17.33 9.06 20.56
N GLY A 401 17.94 7.92 20.91
CA GLY A 401 18.35 6.87 19.97
C GLY A 401 17.34 6.64 18.84
N ALA A 402 17.82 6.69 17.60
CA ALA A 402 17.02 6.34 16.44
C ALA A 402 16.40 4.95 16.66
N GLY A 403 15.08 4.89 16.80
CA GLY A 403 14.34 3.63 16.86
C GLY A 403 13.62 3.27 18.16
N ASP A 404 13.00 4.25 18.83
CA ASP A 404 12.12 4.01 19.99
C ASP A 404 10.66 4.52 19.77
N GLY A 405 10.35 4.98 18.55
CA GLY A 405 9.00 5.46 18.19
C GLY A 405 8.02 4.38 17.77
N GLN A 406 6.74 4.71 17.75
CA GLN A 406 5.69 3.82 17.25
C GLN A 406 5.85 3.52 15.76
N VAL A 407 6.37 4.45 14.94
CA VAL A 407 6.67 4.20 13.52
C VAL A 407 7.78 3.16 13.37
N PHE A 408 8.88 3.30 14.14
CA PHE A 408 9.93 2.29 14.23
C PHE A 408 9.38 0.93 14.69
N GLY A 409 8.59 0.92 15.76
CA GLY A 409 8.01 -0.30 16.31
C GLY A 409 7.10 -0.99 15.30
N PHE A 410 6.26 -0.24 14.60
CA PHE A 410 5.42 -0.76 13.53
C PHE A 410 6.24 -1.37 12.38
N ARG A 411 7.30 -0.69 11.94
CA ARG A 411 8.21 -1.22 10.90
C ARG A 411 8.95 -2.47 11.36
N MET A 412 9.40 -2.54 12.62
CA MET A 412 10.00 -3.74 13.20
C MET A 412 9.00 -4.91 13.26
N LEU A 413 7.74 -4.67 13.61
CA LEU A 413 6.70 -5.72 13.63
C LEU A 413 6.42 -6.27 12.22
N LEU A 414 6.32 -5.40 11.21
CA LEU A 414 6.20 -5.83 9.81
C LEU A 414 7.41 -6.66 9.38
N TRP A 415 8.62 -6.23 9.76
CA TRP A 415 9.83 -6.98 9.43
C TRP A 415 9.96 -8.29 10.18
N GLU A 416 9.48 -8.37 11.43
CA GLU A 416 9.41 -9.62 12.17
C GLU A 416 8.46 -10.61 11.49
N GLU A 417 7.30 -10.15 11.06
CA GLU A 417 6.35 -10.93 10.25
C GLU A 417 6.98 -11.43 8.95
N HIS A 418 7.61 -10.52 8.19
CA HIS A 418 8.13 -10.84 6.85
C HIS A 418 9.45 -11.62 6.86
N LEU A 419 10.35 -11.33 7.78
CA LEU A 419 11.69 -11.94 7.84
C LEU A 419 11.78 -13.11 8.84
N GLY A 420 10.74 -13.30 9.66
CA GLY A 420 10.69 -14.24 10.77
C GLY A 420 11.37 -13.73 12.05
N SER A 421 10.84 -14.12 13.21
CA SER A 421 11.36 -13.73 14.52
C SER A 421 12.81 -14.13 14.74
N SER A 422 13.69 -13.15 14.86
CA SER A 422 15.09 -13.33 15.24
C SER A 422 15.69 -12.00 15.71
N GLU A 423 16.66 -12.06 16.65
CA GLU A 423 17.32 -10.87 17.19
C GLU A 423 18.37 -10.31 16.22
N TRP A 424 17.94 -9.67 15.14
CA TRP A 424 18.85 -9.03 14.19
C TRP A 424 19.09 -7.57 14.56
N ARG A 425 20.26 -7.28 15.12
CA ARG A 425 20.66 -5.90 15.44
C ARG A 425 20.78 -5.03 14.19
N GLU A 426 21.13 -5.64 13.06
CA GLU A 426 21.33 -4.97 11.77
C GLU A 426 20.04 -4.34 11.24
N LEU A 427 18.87 -4.92 11.55
CA LEU A 427 17.56 -4.43 11.08
C LEU A 427 17.14 -3.09 11.70
N ARG A 428 17.85 -2.61 12.72
CA ARG A 428 17.60 -1.28 13.33
C ARG A 428 18.15 -0.13 12.49
N SER A 429 19.03 -0.42 11.52
CA SER A 429 19.64 0.57 10.62
C SER A 429 19.37 0.19 9.16
N PRO A 430 18.15 0.44 8.63
CA PRO A 430 17.76 -0.03 7.30
C PRO A 430 18.59 0.55 6.15
N GLU A 431 19.25 1.69 6.33
CA GLU A 431 20.14 2.29 5.35
C GLU A 431 21.51 1.60 5.23
N SER A 432 21.86 0.75 6.20
CA SER A 432 23.18 0.13 6.27
C SER A 432 23.36 -0.98 5.23
N PRO A 433 24.56 -1.12 4.63
CA PRO A 433 24.85 -2.23 3.72
C PRO A 433 24.62 -3.60 4.37
N GLU A 434 24.89 -3.75 5.66
CA GLU A 434 24.69 -4.96 6.44
C GLU A 434 23.21 -5.35 6.50
N CYS A 435 22.33 -4.36 6.74
CA CYS A 435 20.89 -4.58 6.72
C CYS A 435 20.38 -4.98 5.33
N VAL A 436 20.75 -4.21 4.30
CA VAL A 436 20.33 -4.49 2.90
C VAL A 436 20.75 -5.90 2.49
N LYS A 437 22.01 -6.25 2.76
CA LYS A 437 22.56 -7.58 2.47
C LYS A 437 21.78 -8.66 3.19
N ARG A 438 21.55 -8.51 4.50
CA ARG A 438 20.82 -9.49 5.31
C ARG A 438 19.39 -9.72 4.81
N VAL A 439 18.65 -8.65 4.53
CA VAL A 439 17.29 -8.72 4.01
C VAL A 439 17.28 -9.43 2.65
N ASN A 440 18.23 -9.09 1.77
CA ASN A 440 18.37 -9.71 0.45
C ASN A 440 18.76 -11.19 0.51
N GLU A 441 19.61 -11.59 1.45
CA GLU A 441 19.99 -13.00 1.67
C GLU A 441 18.77 -13.83 2.10
N ILE A 442 18.02 -13.36 3.09
CA ILE A 442 16.78 -14.02 3.54
C ILE A 442 15.77 -14.11 2.39
N ALA A 443 15.56 -13.01 1.67
CA ALA A 443 14.60 -12.94 0.58
C ALA A 443 14.97 -13.85 -0.61
N ALA A 444 16.25 -13.94 -0.96
CA ALA A 444 16.74 -14.81 -2.03
C ALA A 444 16.63 -16.29 -1.64
N GLU A 445 16.98 -16.62 -0.40
CA GLU A 445 16.85 -17.96 0.16
C GLU A 445 15.39 -18.40 0.21
N ASN A 446 14.50 -17.54 0.69
CA ASN A 446 13.05 -17.80 0.72
C ASN A 446 12.47 -18.01 -0.67
N TRP A 447 12.87 -17.21 -1.67
CA TRP A 447 12.45 -17.47 -3.06
C TRP A 447 12.89 -18.86 -3.53
N ARG A 448 14.14 -19.24 -3.26
CA ARG A 448 14.67 -20.56 -3.63
C ARG A 448 13.87 -21.69 -2.97
N ARG A 449 13.51 -21.55 -1.68
CA ARG A 449 12.70 -22.52 -0.92
C ARG A 449 11.25 -22.56 -1.40
N TYR A 450 10.67 -21.39 -1.70
CA TYR A 450 9.32 -21.27 -2.23
C TYR A 450 9.23 -21.92 -3.60
N ALA A 451 10.16 -21.64 -4.51
CA ALA A 451 10.13 -22.11 -5.90
C ALA A 451 10.60 -23.56 -6.10
N ALA A 452 11.26 -24.18 -5.11
CA ALA A 452 11.70 -25.58 -5.19
C ALA A 452 10.52 -26.56 -5.32
N ASP A 453 10.72 -27.61 -6.12
CA ASP A 453 9.72 -28.69 -6.28
C ASP A 453 9.76 -29.72 -5.13
N ASP A 454 10.86 -29.77 -4.37
CA ASP A 454 11.00 -30.65 -3.20
C ASP A 454 10.10 -30.24 -2.03
N ASP A 455 9.55 -31.23 -1.33
CA ASP A 455 8.45 -31.05 -0.37
C ASP A 455 8.85 -30.51 1.03
N ASP A 456 10.12 -30.55 1.42
CA ASP A 456 10.51 -30.40 2.84
C ASP A 456 11.40 -29.19 3.15
N VAL A 457 11.11 -28.03 2.55
CA VAL A 457 11.89 -26.82 2.82
C VAL A 457 11.03 -25.70 3.43
N ALA A 458 11.08 -25.59 4.77
CA ALA A 458 10.41 -24.52 5.50
C ALA A 458 11.03 -23.15 5.17
N MET A 459 10.18 -22.17 4.87
CA MET A 459 10.61 -20.78 4.67
C MET A 459 10.93 -20.10 6.01
N GLN A 460 11.79 -19.09 5.99
CA GLN A 460 12.04 -18.22 7.13
C GLN A 460 11.21 -16.94 6.97
N GLY A 461 10.09 -16.82 7.68
CA GLY A 461 9.14 -15.75 7.41
C GLY A 461 8.53 -15.88 6.01
N HIS A 462 8.19 -14.75 5.40
CA HIS A 462 7.36 -14.66 4.20
C HIS A 462 7.99 -13.86 3.05
N LEU A 463 9.02 -13.05 3.33
CA LEU A 463 9.63 -12.14 2.36
C LEU A 463 10.43 -12.93 1.32
N MET A 464 10.15 -12.66 0.05
CA MET A 464 10.88 -13.23 -1.08
C MET A 464 11.39 -12.12 -1.97
N ARG A 465 12.55 -12.34 -2.59
CA ARG A 465 13.03 -11.47 -3.66
C ARG A 465 12.00 -11.51 -4.78
N TYR A 466 11.63 -10.34 -5.32
CA TYR A 466 10.74 -10.31 -6.49
C TYR A 466 11.44 -11.03 -7.66
N PRO A 467 10.78 -11.96 -8.37
CA PRO A 467 11.45 -12.98 -9.18
C PRO A 467 11.94 -12.49 -10.55
N VAL A 468 12.72 -11.41 -10.55
CA VAL A 468 13.36 -10.84 -11.73
C VAL A 468 14.86 -10.73 -11.50
N ASP A 469 15.62 -10.81 -12.59
CA ASP A 469 17.02 -10.49 -12.57
C ASP A 469 17.26 -9.03 -12.96
N VAL A 470 18.24 -8.41 -12.30
CA VAL A 470 18.58 -7.00 -12.48
C VAL A 470 20.07 -6.96 -12.78
N GLY A 471 20.44 -6.51 -13.98
CA GLY A 471 21.84 -6.37 -14.37
C GLY A 471 22.49 -5.11 -13.81
N ASP A 472 23.82 -5.05 -13.89
CA ASP A 472 24.62 -3.87 -13.48
C ASP A 472 24.29 -2.62 -14.32
N ASP A 473 23.75 -2.80 -15.53
CA ASP A 473 23.30 -1.71 -16.40
C ASP A 473 21.88 -1.20 -16.05
N GLY A 474 21.19 -1.86 -15.13
CA GLY A 474 19.82 -1.57 -14.69
C GLY A 474 18.73 -2.27 -15.51
N LYS A 475 19.08 -3.09 -16.51
CA LYS A 475 18.08 -3.84 -17.28
C LYS A 475 17.48 -4.96 -16.46
N ILE A 476 16.20 -5.23 -16.72
CA ILE A 476 15.46 -6.32 -16.10
C ILE A 476 15.30 -7.47 -17.07
N SER A 477 15.63 -8.68 -16.62
CA SER A 477 15.45 -9.93 -17.34
C SER A 477 14.72 -10.98 -16.49
N GLU A 478 14.31 -12.06 -17.15
CA GLU A 478 13.72 -13.21 -16.49
C GLU A 478 14.75 -13.87 -15.57
N LEU A 479 14.34 -14.24 -14.36
CA LEU A 479 15.19 -15.04 -13.49
C LEU A 479 15.34 -16.44 -14.12
N ARG A 480 16.59 -16.91 -14.27
CA ARG A 480 16.90 -18.17 -14.97
C ARG A 480 16.08 -19.34 -14.41
N GLY A 481 15.32 -20.01 -15.27
CA GLY A 481 14.46 -21.14 -14.90
C GLY A 481 13.07 -20.74 -14.37
N HIS A 482 12.77 -19.45 -14.29
CA HIS A 482 11.54 -18.89 -13.74
C HIS A 482 10.95 -17.84 -14.70
N GLU A 483 10.51 -18.26 -15.88
CA GLU A 483 9.77 -17.38 -16.81
C GLU A 483 8.32 -17.13 -16.32
N PHE A 484 7.73 -18.14 -15.67
CA PHE A 484 6.35 -18.13 -15.19
C PHE A 484 6.27 -18.23 -13.68
N PHE A 485 5.18 -17.72 -13.09
CA PHE A 485 4.94 -17.91 -11.66
C PHE A 485 4.73 -19.41 -11.33
N PRO A 486 5.30 -19.90 -10.22
CA PRO A 486 5.13 -21.29 -9.79
C PRO A 486 3.65 -21.66 -9.63
N ASP A 487 3.27 -22.85 -10.08
CA ASP A 487 1.93 -23.47 -9.99
C ASP A 487 0.80 -22.83 -10.80
N VAL A 488 0.76 -21.50 -10.91
CA VAL A 488 -0.37 -20.76 -11.50
C VAL A 488 -0.09 -20.23 -12.91
N GLY A 489 1.17 -20.27 -13.36
CA GLY A 489 1.58 -19.76 -14.67
C GLY A 489 1.51 -18.23 -14.77
N GLY A 490 1.49 -17.72 -16.01
CA GLY A 490 1.56 -16.27 -16.30
C GLY A 490 3.00 -15.78 -16.27
N ARG A 491 3.39 -14.96 -17.25
CA ARG A 491 4.78 -14.50 -17.39
C ARG A 491 5.08 -13.48 -16.30
N ILE A 492 6.20 -13.63 -15.61
CA ILE A 492 6.59 -12.73 -14.51
C ILE A 492 6.82 -11.30 -15.02
N LEU A 493 7.40 -11.17 -16.21
CA LEU A 493 7.67 -9.89 -16.87
C LEU A 493 6.43 -9.25 -17.53
N GLY A 494 5.29 -9.95 -17.52
CA GLY A 494 4.07 -9.53 -18.18
C GLY A 494 4.17 -9.47 -19.70
N SER A 495 3.06 -9.09 -20.33
CA SER A 495 2.96 -8.85 -21.77
C SER A 495 1.86 -7.83 -22.06
N THR A 496 2.05 -7.04 -23.11
CA THR A 496 1.02 -6.11 -23.61
C THR A 496 0.05 -6.85 -24.51
N ASN A 497 -1.22 -6.45 -24.49
CA ASN A 497 -2.21 -6.92 -25.45
C ASN A 497 -2.97 -5.74 -26.05
N ASN A 498 -2.91 -5.54 -27.36
CA ASN A 498 -3.57 -4.41 -28.04
C ASN A 498 -5.13 -4.41 -27.93
N ASN A 499 -5.71 -5.37 -27.22
CA ASN A 499 -7.15 -5.49 -27.00
C ASN A 499 -7.67 -4.69 -25.79
N TYR A 500 -6.78 -4.12 -24.96
CA TYR A 500 -7.18 -3.30 -23.81
C TYR A 500 -6.72 -1.87 -23.98
N TRP A 501 -7.48 -0.96 -23.38
CA TRP A 501 -7.05 0.43 -23.32
C TRP A 501 -6.15 0.64 -22.10
N ASP A 502 -4.94 1.14 -22.32
CA ASP A 502 -3.92 1.47 -21.31
C ASP A 502 -4.47 2.09 -20.01
N TYR A 503 -5.39 3.04 -20.12
CA TYR A 503 -5.94 3.76 -18.96
C TYR A 503 -6.77 2.88 -18.01
N LEU A 504 -7.12 1.65 -18.40
CA LEU A 504 -7.77 0.66 -17.54
C LEU A 504 -6.77 -0.04 -16.62
N THR A 505 -5.54 -0.27 -17.08
CA THR A 505 -4.49 -1.07 -16.43
C THR A 505 -3.33 -0.24 -15.86
N MET A 506 -3.35 1.08 -16.05
CA MET A 506 -2.34 2.05 -15.56
C MET A 506 -2.71 2.83 -14.28
#